data_AF-A0A8D8G0X7-F1
#
_entry.id   AF-A0A8D8G0X7-F1
#
_cell.length_a   1.000
_cell.length_b   1.000
_cell.length_c   1.000
_cell.angle_alpha   90.00
_cell.angle_beta   90.00
_cell.angle_gamma   90.00
#
_symmetry.space_group_name_H-M   'P 1'
#
loop_
_entity.id
_entity.type
_entity.pdbx_description
1 polymer ?
#
loop_
_entity_poly.entity_id
_entity_poly.type
_entity_poly.pdbx_seq_one_letter_code
_entity_poly.pdbx_strand_id
1 'polypeptide(L)'
;RSLSRHVKKNGDGQPVVDSSQDYVLLLGYENQTHTVLRFKRKLDTCDVAYDVPITNDTMRVIFMYHDEEPHGSSYTPGSLPDPAEAFKQARSLFLTQRVNQAPIKLDARMKIMELRNQDVELPRADNTLHWCKMFKLSDINRKHHLIRYEPVFDSASSVPYLNHIILHECQGSSPELEIMSRENGRPCYQADRS
;
A
#
# COMPACT_ATOMS: atom_id res chain seq x y z
N ARG A 1 29.06 14.72 -11.04
CA ARG A 1 29.24 13.26 -11.29
C ARG A 1 27.92 12.73 -11.82
N SER A 2 27.96 11.85 -12.83
CA SER A 2 26.79 11.23 -13.44
C SER A 2 26.08 10.31 -12.44
N LEU A 3 24.78 10.51 -12.22
CA LEU A 3 23.98 9.79 -11.22
C LEU A 3 22.95 8.89 -11.87
N SER A 4 22.37 9.32 -13.00
CA SER A 4 21.38 8.53 -13.71
C SER A 4 22.02 7.32 -14.38
N ARG A 5 21.39 6.16 -14.17
CA ARG A 5 21.71 4.89 -14.80
C ARG A 5 20.42 4.15 -15.10
N HIS A 6 20.43 3.33 -16.15
CA HIS A 6 19.31 2.47 -16.50
C HIS A 6 19.78 1.03 -16.73
N VAL A 7 18.85 0.08 -16.64
CA VAL A 7 19.08 -1.33 -16.97
C VAL A 7 18.50 -1.61 -18.35
N LYS A 8 19.28 -2.25 -19.22
CA LYS A 8 18.83 -2.59 -20.58
C LYS A 8 17.74 -3.67 -20.54
N LYS A 9 16.76 -3.55 -21.43
CA LYS A 9 15.79 -4.63 -21.67
C LYS A 9 16.54 -5.89 -22.13
N ASN A 10 16.26 -7.03 -21.48
CA ASN A 10 16.95 -8.31 -21.69
C ASN A 10 18.47 -8.27 -21.38
N GLY A 11 18.92 -7.33 -20.55
CA GLY A 11 20.29 -7.32 -20.04
C GLY A 11 20.50 -8.30 -18.89
N ASP A 12 21.74 -8.35 -18.42
CA ASP A 12 22.22 -9.10 -17.26
C ASP A 12 21.88 -8.43 -15.91
N GLY A 13 21.06 -7.37 -15.93
CA GLY A 13 20.72 -6.58 -14.75
C GLY A 13 21.74 -5.50 -14.38
N GLN A 14 22.89 -5.42 -15.07
CA GLN A 14 23.91 -4.41 -14.77
C GLN A 14 23.47 -3.02 -15.26
N PRO A 15 23.47 -1.99 -14.39
CA PRO A 15 23.05 -0.65 -14.76
C PRO A 15 24.15 0.09 -15.54
N VAL A 16 23.79 0.60 -16.70
CA VAL A 16 24.67 1.41 -17.55
C VAL A 16 24.44 2.89 -17.32
N VAL A 17 25.45 3.72 -17.60
CA VAL A 17 25.33 5.18 -17.48
C VAL A 17 24.26 5.67 -18.45
N ASP A 18 23.35 6.49 -17.94
CA ASP A 18 22.34 7.14 -18.78
C ASP A 18 22.93 8.33 -19.52
N SER A 19 22.68 8.45 -20.82
CA SER A 19 23.05 9.65 -21.58
C SER A 19 22.21 10.86 -21.14
N SER A 20 20.95 10.63 -20.76
CA SER A 20 20.07 11.67 -20.24
C SER A 20 20.18 11.71 -18.72
N GLN A 21 20.81 12.76 -18.20
CA GLN A 21 21.03 12.92 -16.75
C GLN A 21 19.83 13.59 -16.08
N ASP A 22 18.71 12.86 -16.00
CA ASP A 22 17.43 13.40 -15.54
C ASP A 22 17.26 13.52 -14.01
N TYR A 23 18.10 12.83 -13.24
CA TYR A 23 18.10 12.87 -11.79
C TYR A 23 19.17 13.83 -11.28
N VAL A 24 18.75 14.75 -10.41
CA VAL A 24 19.64 15.72 -9.76
C VAL A 24 19.72 15.40 -8.27
N LEU A 25 20.88 14.93 -7.81
CA LEU A 25 21.14 14.79 -6.38
C LEU A 25 21.17 16.18 -5.73
N LEU A 26 20.42 16.32 -4.64
CA LEU A 26 20.30 17.54 -3.85
C LEU A 26 21.06 17.41 -2.52
N LEU A 27 21.03 16.22 -1.91
CA LEU A 27 21.67 15.95 -0.63
C LEU A 27 22.07 14.47 -0.58
N GLY A 28 23.26 14.20 -0.05
CA GLY A 28 23.69 12.86 0.32
C GLY A 28 24.48 12.94 1.60
N TYR A 29 24.08 12.21 2.63
CA TYR A 29 24.85 12.06 3.85
C TYR A 29 24.59 10.70 4.48
N GLU A 30 25.51 10.26 5.31
CA GLU A 30 25.39 9.05 6.09
C GLU A 30 25.52 9.40 7.56
N ASN A 31 24.71 8.75 8.39
CA ASN A 31 24.85 8.78 9.84
C ASN A 31 25.06 7.35 10.36
N GLN A 32 25.22 7.20 11.67
CA GLN A 32 25.48 5.90 12.31
C GLN A 32 24.45 4.79 12.02
N THR A 33 23.28 5.13 11.47
CA THR A 33 22.17 4.20 11.27
C THR A 33 21.64 4.13 9.84
N HIS A 34 21.81 5.20 9.04
CA HIS A 34 21.19 5.31 7.72
C HIS A 34 22.00 6.19 6.78
N THR A 35 21.97 5.81 5.50
CA THR A 35 22.36 6.67 4.38
C THR A 35 21.11 7.38 3.83
N VAL A 36 21.17 8.70 3.71
CA VAL A 36 20.06 9.54 3.23
C VAL A 36 20.45 10.20 1.91
N LEU A 37 19.68 9.90 0.86
CA LEU A 37 19.79 10.53 -0.45
C LEU A 37 18.52 11.33 -0.74
N ARG A 38 18.67 12.62 -1.06
CA ARG A 38 17.60 13.48 -1.58
C ARG A 38 17.94 13.84 -3.00
N PHE A 39 17.01 13.61 -3.92
CA PHE A 39 17.16 13.99 -5.32
C PHE A 39 15.86 14.60 -5.85
N LYS A 40 15.94 15.20 -7.02
CA LYS A 40 14.78 15.64 -7.80
C LYS A 40 14.89 15.14 -9.23
N ARG A 41 13.74 14.93 -9.87
CA ARG A 41 13.58 14.57 -11.28
C ARG A 41 12.23 15.14 -11.75
N LYS A 42 12.08 15.43 -13.03
CA LYS A 42 10.78 15.80 -13.62
C LYS A 42 9.84 14.59 -13.65
N LEU A 43 8.53 14.83 -13.48
CA LEU A 43 7.53 13.75 -13.59
C LEU A 43 7.60 13.08 -14.97
N ASP A 44 7.67 13.88 -16.03
CA ASP A 44 7.99 13.45 -17.38
C ASP A 44 9.33 14.09 -17.78
N THR A 45 10.31 13.25 -18.08
CA THR A 45 11.66 13.64 -18.49
C THR A 45 11.76 13.80 -20.00
N CYS A 46 10.76 13.31 -20.75
CA CYS A 46 10.74 13.21 -22.20
C CYS A 46 11.83 12.30 -22.79
N ASP A 47 12.61 11.58 -21.96
CA ASP A 47 13.46 10.48 -22.41
C ASP A 47 12.65 9.17 -22.48
N VAL A 48 11.96 8.99 -23.59
CA VAL A 48 11.12 7.81 -23.82
C VAL A 48 11.92 6.52 -24.05
N ALA A 49 13.24 6.60 -24.22
CA ALA A 49 14.06 5.44 -24.50
C ALA A 49 14.41 4.66 -23.21
N TYR A 50 14.69 5.37 -22.13
CA TYR A 50 15.24 4.78 -20.91
C TYR A 50 14.47 5.10 -19.63
N ASP A 51 13.59 6.08 -19.69
CA ASP A 51 12.88 6.59 -18.52
C ASP A 51 11.39 6.22 -18.53
N VAL A 52 10.84 5.93 -17.34
CA VAL A 52 9.40 5.70 -17.15
C VAL A 52 8.76 6.98 -16.62
N PRO A 53 7.75 7.56 -17.31
CA PRO A 53 7.09 8.76 -16.83
C PRO A 53 6.32 8.49 -15.53
N ILE A 54 6.39 9.42 -14.59
CA ILE A 54 5.61 9.42 -13.36
C ILE A 54 4.23 10.03 -13.65
N THR A 55 3.23 9.17 -13.77
CA THR A 55 1.84 9.56 -14.07
C THR A 55 0.96 9.57 -12.81
N ASN A 56 -0.36 9.70 -13.02
CA ASN A 56 -1.37 9.52 -11.98
C ASN A 56 -1.71 8.04 -11.73
N ASP A 57 -0.84 7.12 -12.13
CA ASP A 57 -0.98 5.68 -11.90
C ASP A 57 -0.09 5.20 -10.76
N THR A 58 -0.33 3.96 -10.32
CA THR A 58 0.52 3.30 -9.34
C THR A 58 1.83 2.89 -9.99
N MET A 59 2.95 3.30 -9.39
CA MET A 59 4.29 2.95 -9.86
C MET A 59 4.93 1.88 -8.99
N ARG A 60 5.68 0.96 -9.61
CA ARG A 60 6.48 -0.02 -8.88
C ARG A 60 7.90 0.52 -8.72
N VAL A 61 8.28 0.81 -7.49
CA VAL A 61 9.64 1.21 -7.12
C VAL A 61 10.40 -0.03 -6.69
N ILE A 62 11.57 -0.24 -7.30
CA ILE A 62 12.53 -1.25 -6.89
C ILE A 62 13.70 -0.56 -6.17
N PHE A 63 14.29 -1.25 -5.22
CA PHE A 63 15.44 -0.74 -4.49
C PHE A 63 16.35 -1.90 -4.06
N MET A 64 17.62 -1.58 -3.96
CA MET A 64 18.70 -2.50 -3.61
C MET A 64 19.61 -1.77 -2.63
N TYR A 65 20.06 -2.48 -1.61
CA TYR A 65 21.12 -2.02 -0.71
C TYR A 65 21.88 -3.23 -0.17
N HIS A 66 23.11 -2.98 0.23
CA HIS A 66 24.04 -3.96 0.77
C HIS A 66 24.64 -3.41 2.06
N ASP A 67 25.03 -4.31 2.96
CA ASP A 67 25.55 -3.94 4.28
C ASP A 67 27.03 -3.49 4.21
N GLU A 68 27.74 -3.91 3.17
CA GLU A 68 29.11 -3.47 2.89
C GLU A 68 29.14 -2.19 2.04
N GLU A 69 30.07 -1.29 2.37
CA GLU A 69 30.32 -0.09 1.58
C GLU A 69 30.78 -0.45 0.16
N PRO A 70 30.36 0.30 -0.87
CA PRO A 70 30.85 0.09 -2.22
C PRO A 70 32.37 0.24 -2.29
N HIS A 71 33.06 -0.76 -2.83
CA HIS A 71 34.51 -0.68 -3.03
C HIS A 71 34.86 0.34 -4.13
N GLY A 72 35.34 1.52 -3.71
CA GLY A 72 35.90 2.53 -4.60
C GLY A 72 35.00 3.75 -4.84
N SER A 73 35.63 4.87 -5.21
CA SER A 73 34.94 6.16 -5.35
C SER A 73 34.16 6.32 -6.67
N SER A 74 34.14 5.29 -7.53
CA SER A 74 33.49 5.30 -8.84
C SER A 74 33.02 3.89 -9.21
N TYR A 75 31.81 3.78 -9.78
CA TYR A 75 31.28 2.53 -10.31
C TYR A 75 32.22 1.94 -11.37
N THR A 76 32.66 0.71 -11.16
CA THR A 76 33.23 -0.18 -12.17
C THR A 76 32.26 -1.35 -12.41
N PRO A 77 32.24 -1.97 -13.61
CA PRO A 77 31.46 -3.20 -13.82
C PRO A 77 31.82 -4.24 -12.75
N GLY A 78 30.81 -4.76 -12.04
CA GLY A 78 31.00 -5.68 -10.90
C GLY A 78 31.19 -5.00 -9.53
N SER A 79 31.15 -3.67 -9.43
CA SER A 79 31.20 -2.94 -8.14
C SER A 79 29.88 -2.89 -7.38
N LEU A 80 28.78 -3.26 -8.03
CA LEU A 80 27.48 -3.37 -7.38
C LEU A 80 27.30 -4.78 -6.80
N PRO A 81 26.60 -4.88 -5.66
CA PRO A 81 26.28 -6.17 -5.06
C PRO A 81 25.45 -7.03 -6.01
N ASP A 82 25.52 -8.35 -5.84
CA ASP A 82 24.72 -9.29 -6.62
C ASP A 82 23.22 -8.93 -6.48
N PRO A 83 22.50 -8.66 -7.59
CA PRO A 83 21.06 -8.44 -7.55
C PRO A 83 20.27 -9.52 -6.82
N ALA A 84 20.72 -10.77 -6.84
CA ALA A 84 20.07 -11.87 -6.12
C ALA A 84 20.09 -11.68 -4.59
N GLU A 85 21.10 -10.98 -4.06
CA GLU A 85 21.28 -10.77 -2.61
C GLU A 85 20.83 -9.37 -2.15
N ALA A 86 21.10 -8.36 -2.96
CA ALA A 86 20.81 -6.96 -2.61
C ALA A 86 19.38 -6.53 -2.95
N PHE A 87 18.69 -7.21 -3.86
CA PHE A 87 17.29 -6.91 -4.17
C PHE A 87 16.39 -7.25 -2.98
N LYS A 88 15.56 -6.29 -2.58
CA LYS A 88 14.66 -6.46 -1.44
C LYS A 88 13.27 -6.85 -1.90
N GLN A 89 12.51 -5.89 -2.43
CA GLN A 89 11.20 -6.15 -3.03
C GLN A 89 10.73 -4.93 -3.80
N ALA A 90 9.98 -5.14 -4.87
CA ALA A 90 9.24 -4.05 -5.49
C ALA A 90 8.12 -3.55 -4.56
N ARG A 91 7.99 -2.22 -4.42
CA ARG A 91 6.91 -1.56 -3.67
C ARG A 91 6.04 -0.76 -4.62
N SER A 92 4.74 -0.96 -4.55
CA SER A 92 3.76 -0.17 -5.29
C SER A 92 3.50 1.13 -4.53
N LEU A 93 3.79 2.27 -5.17
CA LEU A 93 3.65 3.60 -4.60
C LEU A 93 2.84 4.49 -5.53
N PHE A 94 2.10 5.44 -4.94
CA PHE A 94 1.40 6.48 -5.68
C PHE A 94 2.13 7.82 -5.49
N LEU A 95 3.11 8.10 -6.37
CA LEU A 95 4.08 9.18 -6.17
C LEU A 95 3.49 10.59 -6.35
N THR A 96 2.35 10.71 -7.03
CA THR A 96 1.65 11.99 -7.26
C THR A 96 0.59 12.29 -6.21
N GLN A 97 0.42 11.42 -5.20
CA GLN A 97 -0.50 11.65 -4.09
C GLN A 97 -0.13 12.94 -3.36
N ARG A 98 -1.03 13.93 -3.41
CA ARG A 98 -0.87 15.16 -2.63
C ARG A 98 -1.15 14.87 -1.17
N VAL A 99 -0.20 15.20 -0.30
CA VAL A 99 -0.33 15.11 1.17
C VAL A 99 -1.31 16.17 1.72
N ASN A 100 -1.97 16.95 0.86
CA ASN A 100 -2.91 18.01 1.23
C ASN A 100 -4.27 17.48 1.75
N GLN A 101 -4.28 16.36 2.46
CA GLN A 101 -5.39 16.04 3.33
C GLN A 101 -5.15 16.80 4.62
N ALA A 102 -5.80 17.95 4.78
CA ALA A 102 -5.82 18.63 6.07
C ALA A 102 -6.27 17.60 7.13
N PRO A 103 -5.51 17.42 8.22
CA PRO A 103 -5.90 16.48 9.26
C PRO A 103 -7.29 16.88 9.75
N ILE A 104 -8.20 15.91 9.79
CA ILE A 104 -9.54 16.14 10.34
C ILE A 104 -9.34 16.49 11.81
N LYS A 105 -9.65 17.74 12.16
CA LYS A 105 -9.62 18.19 13.55
C LYS A 105 -10.80 17.55 14.26
N LEU A 106 -10.54 16.73 15.28
CA LEU A 106 -11.60 16.14 16.07
C LEU A 106 -12.44 17.25 16.73
N ASP A 107 -13.74 17.26 16.45
CA ASP A 107 -14.75 18.11 17.08
C ASP A 107 -15.52 17.24 18.09
N ALA A 108 -15.97 17.82 19.20
CA ALA A 108 -16.71 17.10 20.24
C ALA A 108 -18.01 16.44 19.74
N ARG A 109 -18.53 16.84 18.58
CA ARG A 109 -19.72 16.26 17.93
C ARG A 109 -19.39 15.04 17.06
N MET A 110 -18.11 14.77 16.80
CA MET A 110 -17.69 13.59 16.07
C MET A 110 -17.91 12.35 16.91
N LYS A 111 -18.50 11.32 16.31
CA LYS A 111 -18.66 10.00 16.92
C LYS A 111 -17.83 9.00 16.13
N ILE A 112 -17.11 8.15 16.85
CA ILE A 112 -16.42 7.00 16.27
C ILE A 112 -17.33 5.80 16.47
N MET A 113 -17.56 5.05 15.41
CA MET A 113 -18.32 3.81 15.43
C MET A 113 -17.44 2.73 14.84
N GLU A 114 -17.29 1.64 15.57
CA GLU A 114 -16.43 0.53 15.19
C GLU A 114 -17.28 -0.70 14.87
N LEU A 115 -17.09 -1.26 13.68
CA LEU A 115 -17.83 -2.42 13.20
C LEU A 115 -16.86 -3.59 13.05
N ARG A 116 -16.90 -4.54 13.99
CA ARG A 116 -16.03 -5.73 13.99
C ARG A 116 -16.82 -7.03 13.85
N ASN A 117 -16.30 -7.90 13.00
CA ASN A 117 -16.63 -9.33 13.05
C ASN A 117 -15.86 -9.96 14.20
N GLN A 118 -16.51 -10.83 14.97
CA GLN A 118 -15.89 -11.50 16.12
C GLN A 118 -15.67 -12.97 15.78
N ASP A 119 -14.49 -13.48 16.14
CA ASP A 119 -14.14 -14.90 16.09
C ASP A 119 -14.40 -15.58 14.73
N VAL A 120 -14.04 -14.90 13.63
CA VAL A 120 -14.17 -15.46 12.28
C VAL A 120 -13.05 -16.46 12.03
N GLU A 121 -13.42 -17.75 11.97
CA GLU A 121 -12.49 -18.80 11.59
C GLU A 121 -12.19 -18.76 10.09
N LEU A 122 -10.92 -18.59 9.75
CA LEU A 122 -10.46 -18.64 8.35
C LEU A 122 -10.45 -20.09 7.83
N PRO A 123 -10.83 -20.32 6.56
CA PRO A 123 -10.79 -21.65 5.98
C PRO A 123 -9.34 -22.18 5.92
N ARG A 124 -9.17 -23.49 6.12
CA ARG A 124 -7.85 -24.16 6.08
C ARG A 124 -7.32 -24.41 4.66
N ALA A 125 -8.17 -24.33 3.64
CA ALA A 125 -7.82 -24.54 2.24
C ALA A 125 -7.72 -23.20 1.49
N ASP A 126 -7.25 -23.21 0.23
CA ASP A 126 -7.15 -22.05 -0.66
C ASP A 126 -8.51 -21.47 -1.11
N ASN A 127 -9.56 -21.67 -0.32
CA ASN A 127 -10.91 -21.20 -0.61
C ASN A 127 -11.08 -19.76 -0.14
N THR A 128 -11.81 -18.96 -0.94
CA THR A 128 -12.21 -17.61 -0.55
C THR A 128 -13.40 -17.65 0.40
N LEU A 129 -13.28 -17.05 1.58
CA LEU A 129 -14.38 -16.87 2.52
C LEU A 129 -15.00 -15.47 2.34
N HIS A 130 -16.28 -15.42 2.01
CA HIS A 130 -17.08 -14.20 2.09
C HIS A 130 -17.88 -14.23 3.40
N TRP A 131 -17.53 -13.36 4.36
CA TRP A 131 -18.21 -13.28 5.65
C TRP A 131 -19.11 -12.05 5.73
N CYS A 132 -20.37 -12.26 6.12
CA CYS A 132 -21.39 -11.23 6.22
C CYS A 132 -21.88 -11.10 7.67
N LYS A 133 -21.88 -9.87 8.18
CA LYS A 133 -22.45 -9.53 9.49
C LYS A 133 -23.33 -8.30 9.35
N MET A 134 -24.50 -8.34 9.99
CA MET A 134 -25.40 -7.20 10.07
C MET A 134 -25.07 -6.40 11.33
N PHE A 135 -25.01 -5.08 11.22
CA PHE A 135 -24.80 -4.20 12.36
C PHE A 135 -25.98 -3.26 12.50
N LYS A 136 -26.61 -3.25 13.68
CA LYS A 136 -27.66 -2.28 14.00
C LYS A 136 -27.04 -0.96 14.44
N LEU A 137 -27.41 0.13 13.77
CA LEU A 137 -26.91 1.47 14.07
C LEU A 137 -27.80 2.18 15.12
N SER A 138 -27.89 1.61 16.33
CA SER A 138 -28.83 2.08 17.36
C SER A 138 -28.57 3.50 17.89
N ASP A 139 -27.33 3.96 17.85
CA ASP A 139 -26.92 5.24 18.46
C ASP A 139 -27.01 6.45 17.51
N ILE A 140 -27.61 6.23 16.33
CA ILE A 140 -27.78 7.21 15.25
C ILE A 140 -29.27 7.57 15.15
N ASN A 141 -29.72 8.50 16.01
CA ASN A 141 -31.11 8.96 16.07
C ASN A 141 -31.41 10.21 15.22
N ARG A 142 -30.42 10.68 14.45
CA ARG A 142 -30.53 11.82 13.53
C ARG A 142 -29.56 11.63 12.37
N LYS A 143 -29.68 12.45 11.33
CA LYS A 143 -28.73 12.44 10.20
C LYS A 143 -27.31 12.73 10.66
N HIS A 144 -26.38 11.86 10.28
CA HIS A 144 -24.93 12.06 10.44
C HIS A 144 -24.27 11.96 9.06
N HIS A 145 -23.06 12.51 8.94
CA HIS A 145 -22.25 12.42 7.72
C HIS A 145 -21.02 11.58 8.01
N LEU A 146 -20.77 10.54 7.22
CA LEU A 146 -19.52 9.78 7.28
C LEU A 146 -18.41 10.61 6.62
N ILE A 147 -17.48 11.11 7.44
CA ILE A 147 -16.39 11.99 6.98
C ILE A 147 -15.03 11.30 6.91
N ARG A 148 -14.89 10.12 7.52
CA ARG A 148 -13.69 9.29 7.53
C ARG A 148 -14.07 7.84 7.81
N TYR A 149 -13.33 6.93 7.21
CA TYR A 149 -13.32 5.52 7.55
C TYR A 149 -11.88 5.01 7.48
N GLU A 150 -11.58 3.95 8.23
CA GLU A 150 -10.32 3.24 8.16
C GLU A 150 -10.56 1.76 8.44
N PRO A 151 -9.81 0.85 7.80
CA PRO A 151 -9.90 -0.57 8.11
C PRO A 151 -9.35 -0.83 9.51
N VAL A 152 -10.03 -1.67 10.28
CA VAL A 152 -9.58 -2.12 11.58
C VAL A 152 -9.20 -3.59 11.46
N PHE A 153 -7.95 -3.90 11.79
CA PHE A 153 -7.42 -5.26 11.79
C PHE A 153 -7.26 -5.73 13.23
N ASP A 154 -7.49 -7.03 13.45
CA ASP A 154 -7.30 -7.63 14.78
C ASP A 154 -5.80 -7.70 15.14
N SER A 155 -4.96 -8.00 14.14
CA SER A 155 -3.51 -8.07 14.30
C SER A 155 -2.77 -7.80 12.98
N ALA A 156 -1.49 -7.49 13.06
CA ALA A 156 -0.62 -7.34 11.89
C ALA A 156 -0.58 -8.62 11.03
N SER A 157 -0.72 -9.79 11.66
CA SER A 157 -0.80 -11.09 10.98
C SER A 157 -2.10 -11.32 10.22
N SER A 158 -3.20 -10.62 10.56
CA SER A 158 -4.47 -10.75 9.83
C SER A 158 -4.52 -9.98 8.51
N VAL A 159 -3.70 -8.93 8.39
CA VAL A 159 -3.65 -8.04 7.21
C VAL A 159 -3.52 -8.79 5.87
N PRO A 160 -2.59 -9.77 5.70
CA PRO A 160 -2.43 -10.45 4.42
C PRO A 160 -3.61 -11.36 4.04
N TYR A 161 -4.47 -11.75 4.98
CA TYR A 161 -5.63 -12.63 4.72
C TYR A 161 -6.89 -11.85 4.34
N LEU A 162 -6.89 -10.53 4.51
CA LEU A 162 -8.03 -9.68 4.24
C LEU A 162 -7.80 -8.91 2.93
N ASN A 163 -8.57 -9.26 1.90
CA ASN A 163 -8.47 -8.64 0.58
C ASN A 163 -9.43 -7.47 0.40
N HIS A 164 -10.68 -7.60 0.87
CA HIS A 164 -11.73 -6.59 0.68
C HIS A 164 -12.62 -6.47 1.92
N ILE A 165 -13.01 -5.24 2.24
CA ILE A 165 -14.09 -4.92 3.18
C ILE A 165 -15.10 -4.09 2.41
N ILE A 166 -16.36 -4.53 2.43
CA ILE A 166 -17.45 -3.82 1.79
C ILE A 166 -18.51 -3.57 2.86
N LEU A 167 -18.96 -2.31 2.97
CA LEU A 167 -20.02 -1.91 3.86
C LEU A 167 -21.20 -1.41 3.04
N HIS A 168 -22.38 -1.97 3.30
CA HIS A 168 -23.64 -1.58 2.66
C HIS A 168 -24.61 -1.03 3.71
N GLU A 169 -25.41 -0.04 3.31
CA GLU A 169 -26.57 0.39 4.08
C GLU A 169 -27.79 -0.39 3.61
N CYS A 170 -28.53 -0.98 4.56
CA CYS A 170 -29.85 -1.55 4.33
C CYS A 170 -30.90 -0.76 5.10
N GLN A 171 -32.08 -0.58 4.49
CA GLN A 171 -33.23 0.05 5.13
C GLN A 171 -34.27 -1.01 5.50
N GLY A 172 -34.74 -0.98 6.73
CA GLY A 172 -35.76 -1.91 7.21
C GLY A 172 -35.73 -2.10 8.72
N SER A 173 -36.85 -2.58 9.28
CA SER A 173 -37.01 -2.86 10.70
C SER A 173 -37.65 -4.22 10.94
N SER A 174 -37.48 -5.14 9.99
CA SER A 174 -38.07 -6.48 10.10
C SER A 174 -37.46 -7.25 11.28
N PRO A 175 -38.23 -8.12 11.95
CA PRO A 175 -37.72 -8.95 13.04
C PRO A 175 -36.48 -9.77 12.64
N GLU A 176 -36.39 -10.21 11.39
CA GLU A 176 -35.26 -10.97 10.85
C GLU A 176 -33.98 -10.12 10.83
N LEU A 177 -34.07 -8.85 10.42
CA LEU A 177 -32.93 -7.93 10.45
C LEU A 177 -32.45 -7.68 11.89
N GLU A 178 -33.39 -7.56 12.84
CA GLU A 178 -33.08 -7.40 14.25
C GLU A 178 -32.33 -8.64 14.78
N ILE A 179 -32.80 -9.85 14.45
CA ILE A 179 -32.15 -11.10 14.84
C ILE A 179 -30.74 -11.19 14.23
N MET A 180 -30.61 -10.97 12.92
CA MET A 180 -29.31 -11.02 12.24
C MET A 180 -28.31 -10.01 12.80
N SER A 181 -28.78 -8.84 13.27
CA SER A 181 -27.91 -7.84 13.88
C SER A 181 -27.28 -8.27 15.21
N ARG A 182 -27.86 -9.29 15.85
CA ARG A 182 -27.38 -9.87 17.11
C ARG A 182 -26.52 -11.12 16.90
N GLU A 183 -26.48 -11.67 15.68
CA GLU A 183 -25.64 -12.80 15.32
C GLU A 183 -24.17 -12.38 15.11
N ASN A 184 -23.24 -13.35 15.23
CA ASN A 184 -21.82 -13.11 14.96
C ASN A 184 -21.47 -12.98 13.47
N GLY A 185 -22.49 -13.06 12.60
CA GLY A 185 -22.34 -13.15 11.16
C GLY A 185 -22.28 -14.59 10.68
N ARG A 186 -22.18 -14.75 9.36
CA ARG A 186 -22.21 -16.03 8.67
C ARG A 186 -21.57 -15.93 7.28
N PRO A 187 -21.23 -17.04 6.62
CA PRO A 187 -20.89 -17.02 5.21
C PRO A 187 -21.98 -16.34 4.39
N CYS A 188 -21.61 -15.39 3.54
CA CYS A 188 -22.55 -14.59 2.73
C CYS A 188 -23.36 -15.47 1.77
N TYR A 189 -22.68 -16.43 1.13
CA TYR A 189 -23.27 -17.38 0.22
C TYR A 189 -23.33 -18.72 0.92
N GLN A 190 -24.54 -19.22 1.18
CA GLN A 190 -24.73 -20.63 1.48
C GLN A 190 -24.97 -21.33 0.15
N ALA A 191 -24.28 -22.44 -0.10
CA ALA A 191 -24.65 -23.29 -1.23
C ALA A 191 -26.10 -23.72 -1.02
N ASP A 192 -26.96 -23.47 -2.01
CA ASP A 192 -28.33 -23.97 -1.99
C ASP A 192 -28.27 -25.47 -1.67
N ARG A 193 -28.87 -25.86 -0.54
CA ARG A 193 -29.07 -27.27 -0.24
C ARG A 193 -30.17 -27.76 -1.18
N SER A 194 -29.75 -28.27 -2.34
CA SER A 194 -30.57 -29.12 -3.22
C SER A 194 -30.96 -30.41 -2.51
#